data_AF-A0A9P3GII4-F1
#
_entry.id   AF-A0A9P3GII4-F1
#
_cell.length_a   1.000
_cell.length_b   1.000
_cell.length_c   1.000
_cell.angle_alpha   90.00
_cell.angle_beta   90.00
_cell.angle_gamma   90.00
#
_symmetry.space_group_name_H-M   'P 1'
#
loop_
_entity.id
_entity.type
_entity.pdbx_description
1 polymer ?
#
loop_
_entity_poly.entity_id
_entity_poly.type
_entity_poly.pdbx_seq_one_letter_code
_entity_poly.pdbx_strand_id
1 'polypeptide(L)'
;MPIEAIHRYLVEYDIVPELNPLPTTPFDPPPPSYLLRPRPQRGSTGSPAPVPLPPTPANRPRREPSASANRRRSSRLLDEDEPVTPILADVSEVQKTLAQVAQRHFQEYQVKEVETLASFMCVVKAKARMRG
;
A
#
# COMPACT_ATOMS: atom_id res chain seq x y z
N MET A 1 7.60 -20.84 5.79
CA MET A 1 8.19 -20.31 4.54
C MET A 1 8.30 -18.80 4.68
N PRO A 2 9.43 -18.17 4.30
CA PRO A 2 9.55 -16.70 4.32
C PRO A 2 8.48 -16.04 3.45
N ILE A 3 7.99 -14.86 3.84
CA ILE A 3 6.90 -14.18 3.13
C ILE A 3 7.32 -13.76 1.72
N GLU A 4 8.59 -13.38 1.55
CA GLU A 4 9.18 -13.02 0.26
C GLU A 4 9.17 -14.21 -0.71
N ALA A 5 9.35 -15.42 -0.19
CA ALA A 5 9.30 -16.62 -1.01
C ALA A 5 7.86 -16.91 -1.46
N ILE A 6 6.88 -16.70 -0.58
CA ILE A 6 5.46 -16.86 -0.91
C ILE A 6 5.09 -15.86 -2.01
N HIS A 7 5.48 -14.59 -1.86
CA HIS A 7 5.22 -13.56 -2.87
C HIS A 7 5.82 -13.92 -4.23
N ARG A 8 7.09 -14.36 -4.27
CA ARG A 8 7.73 -14.81 -5.52
C ARG A 8 6.98 -15.99 -6.15
N TYR A 9 6.58 -16.97 -5.34
CA TYR A 9 5.85 -18.13 -5.83
C TYR A 9 4.49 -17.73 -6.43
N LEU A 10 3.72 -16.88 -5.75
CA LEU A 10 2.42 -16.44 -6.25
C LEU A 10 2.53 -15.69 -7.59
N VAL A 11 3.57 -14.88 -7.77
CA VAL A 11 3.85 -14.15 -9.01
C VAL A 11 4.33 -15.08 -10.12
N GLU A 12 5.25 -16.00 -9.82
CA GLU A 12 5.81 -16.95 -10.80
C GLU A 12 4.72 -17.83 -11.43
N TYR A 13 3.74 -18.25 -10.62
CA TYR A 13 2.65 -19.11 -11.06
C TYR A 13 1.36 -18.36 -11.42
N ASP A 14 1.36 -17.02 -11.36
CA ASP A 14 0.21 -16.15 -11.65
C ASP A 14 -1.08 -16.56 -10.90
N ILE A 15 -0.93 -16.95 -9.63
CA ILE A 15 -2.02 -17.43 -8.77
C ILE A 15 -2.43 -16.37 -7.73
N VAL A 16 -2.21 -15.09 -8.04
CA VAL A 16 -2.66 -13.98 -7.20
C VAL A 16 -4.19 -13.92 -7.26
N PRO A 17 -4.90 -14.00 -6.12
CA PRO A 17 -6.36 -13.95 -6.14
C PRO A 17 -6.88 -12.64 -6.75
N GLU A 18 -7.82 -12.74 -7.67
CA GLU A 18 -8.52 -11.58 -8.20
C GLU A 18 -9.38 -10.94 -7.09
N LEU A 19 -9.31 -9.61 -6.95
CA LEU A 19 -10.15 -8.86 -6.03
C LEU A 19 -11.52 -8.63 -6.67
N ASN A 20 -12.59 -9.14 -6.04
CA ASN A 20 -13.96 -8.93 -6.47
C ASN A 20 -14.80 -8.28 -5.34
N PRO A 21 -15.37 -7.08 -5.53
CA PRO A 21 -15.27 -6.26 -6.74
C PRO A 21 -13.85 -5.71 -6.93
N LEU A 22 -13.52 -5.38 -8.18
CA LEU A 22 -12.34 -4.57 -8.44
C LEU A 22 -12.47 -3.24 -7.66
N PRO A 23 -11.39 -2.74 -7.04
CA PRO A 23 -11.40 -1.51 -6.22
C PRO A 23 -11.66 -0.22 -7.04
N THR A 24 -12.01 -0.35 -8.32
CA THR A 24 -12.37 0.74 -9.22
C THR A 24 -13.74 0.52 -9.85
N THR A 25 -14.58 -0.35 -9.26
CA THR A 25 -15.93 -0.54 -9.77
C THR A 25 -16.78 0.71 -9.54
N PRO A 26 -17.74 1.02 -10.43
CA PRO A 26 -18.66 2.16 -10.26
C PRO A 26 -19.53 2.08 -9.00
N PHE A 27 -19.55 0.92 -8.33
CA PHE A 27 -20.29 0.68 -7.09
C PHE A 27 -19.47 0.97 -5.83
N ASP A 28 -18.18 1.27 -5.98
CA ASP A 28 -17.33 1.63 -4.84
C ASP A 28 -17.66 3.06 -4.41
N PRO A 29 -18.03 3.31 -3.14
CA PRO A 29 -18.24 4.67 -2.66
C PRO A 29 -16.98 5.51 -2.87
N PRO A 30 -17.13 6.82 -3.17
CA PRO A 30 -15.98 7.70 -3.27
C PRO A 30 -15.16 7.64 -1.97
N PRO A 31 -13.81 7.63 -2.07
CA PRO A 31 -12.96 7.59 -0.88
C PRO A 31 -13.34 8.76 0.04
N PRO A 32 -13.40 8.53 1.35
CA PRO A 32 -13.83 9.55 2.28
C PRO A 32 -13.02 10.84 2.13
N SER A 33 -13.71 11.99 2.18
CA SER A 33 -13.10 13.30 1.92
C SER A 33 -11.89 13.64 2.81
N TYR A 34 -11.75 13.01 3.97
CA TYR A 34 -10.58 13.17 4.85
C TYR A 34 -9.32 12.46 4.32
N LEU A 35 -9.46 11.41 3.49
CA LEU A 35 -8.33 10.78 2.79
C LEU A 35 -7.88 11.61 1.58
N LEU A 36 -8.80 12.39 1.00
CA LEU A 36 -8.52 13.27 -0.15
C LEU A 36 -7.86 14.59 0.25
N ARG A 37 -7.93 14.97 1.53
CA ARG A 37 -7.18 16.11 2.02
C ARG A 37 -5.73 15.66 2.19
N PRO A 38 -4.76 16.29 1.52
CA PRO A 38 -3.37 16.09 1.87
C PRO A 38 -3.23 16.53 3.33
N ARG A 39 -3.20 15.55 4.24
CA ARG A 39 -2.65 15.78 5.58
C ARG A 39 -1.25 16.31 5.31
N PRO A 40 -0.78 17.36 6.00
CA PRO A 40 0.60 17.78 5.90
C PRO A 40 1.50 16.68 6.49
N GLN A 41 1.67 15.59 5.75
CA GLN A 41 2.67 14.59 6.00
C GLN A 41 4.00 15.27 5.66
N ARG A 42 4.67 15.76 6.70
CA ARG A 42 6.13 15.82 6.71
C ARG A 42 6.66 14.39 6.78
N GLY A 43 6.38 13.62 5.73
CA GLY A 43 6.88 12.29 5.44
C GLY A 43 7.35 12.34 4.00
N SER A 44 8.62 12.68 3.83
CA SER A 44 9.28 12.93 2.56
C SER A 44 9.15 11.76 1.58
N THR A 45 8.51 11.99 0.43
CA THR A 45 9.04 11.64 -0.90
C THR A 45 8.51 12.60 -1.98
N GLY A 46 9.32 13.60 -2.32
CA GLY A 46 9.43 14.17 -3.68
C GLY A 46 8.29 15.01 -4.28
N SER A 47 8.21 16.31 -3.95
CA SER A 47 8.01 17.40 -4.95
C SER A 47 8.14 18.79 -4.32
N PRO A 48 8.68 19.81 -5.03
CA PRO A 48 8.90 21.14 -4.49
C PRO A 48 7.59 21.93 -4.37
N ALA A 49 7.34 22.50 -3.19
CA ALA A 49 6.19 23.36 -2.94
C ALA A 49 6.25 24.68 -3.74
N PRO A 50 5.11 25.27 -4.14
CA PRO A 50 5.09 26.61 -4.73
C PRO A 50 5.34 27.68 -3.65
N VAL A 51 6.09 28.72 -4.02
CA VAL A 51 6.45 29.88 -3.19
C VAL A 51 5.19 30.66 -2.77
N PRO A 52 5.01 31.07 -1.49
CA PRO A 52 3.86 31.87 -1.07
C PRO A 52 4.03 33.36 -1.43
N LEU A 53 3.03 33.93 -2.09
CA LEU A 53 2.94 35.37 -2.38
C LEU A 53 2.62 36.19 -1.11
N PRO A 54 3.10 37.45 -1.00
CA PRO A 54 2.90 38.28 0.19
C PRO A 54 1.45 38.80 0.33
N PRO A 55 0.93 38.93 1.57
CA PRO A 55 -0.46 39.32 1.84
C PRO A 55 -0.71 40.83 1.65
N THR A 56 -1.71 41.19 0.84
CA THR A 56 -2.13 42.58 0.63
C THR A 56 -2.99 43.12 1.79
N PRO A 57 -2.87 44.42 2.15
CA PRO A 57 -3.40 45.01 3.41
C PRO A 57 -4.92 45.26 3.45
N ALA A 58 -5.69 44.75 2.48
CA ALA A 58 -7.09 45.15 2.26
C ALA A 58 -8.14 44.33 3.05
N ASN A 59 -7.74 43.39 3.91
CA ASN A 59 -8.70 42.55 4.65
C ASN A 59 -8.39 42.52 6.16
N ARG A 60 -8.63 43.65 6.85
CA ARG A 60 -8.58 43.71 8.32
C ARG A 60 -9.92 43.25 8.91
N PRO A 61 -9.97 42.22 9.76
CA PRO A 61 -11.13 41.94 10.60
C PRO A 61 -11.23 43.00 11.70
N ARG A 62 -12.38 43.68 11.78
CA ARG A 62 -12.69 44.67 12.83
C ARG A 62 -12.71 43.99 14.20
N ARG A 63 -11.86 44.46 15.12
CA ARG A 63 -11.63 43.90 16.46
C ARG A 63 -12.61 44.54 17.46
N GLU A 64 -13.56 43.79 17.99
CA GLU A 64 -14.31 44.15 19.21
C GLU A 64 -14.04 43.07 20.27
N PRO A 65 -13.42 43.41 21.43
CA PRO A 65 -13.18 42.44 22.49
C PRO A 65 -14.28 42.53 23.56
N SER A 66 -15.37 41.77 23.41
CA SER A 66 -16.24 41.47 24.55
C SER A 66 -15.79 40.17 25.21
N ALA A 67 -15.39 40.28 26.48
CA ALA A 67 -14.88 39.21 27.34
C ALA A 67 -15.87 38.05 27.60
N SER A 68 -17.06 38.07 26.99
CA SER A 68 -18.10 37.05 27.10
C SER A 68 -18.07 35.99 25.98
N ALA A 69 -17.31 36.20 24.91
CA ALA A 69 -17.24 35.23 23.80
C ALA A 69 -16.33 34.02 24.07
N ASN A 70 -15.55 34.02 25.16
CA ASN A 70 -14.56 32.97 25.43
C ASN A 70 -15.09 31.76 26.21
N ARG A 71 -16.29 31.84 26.80
CA ARG A 71 -16.92 30.69 27.50
C ARG A 71 -17.78 29.79 26.61
N ARG A 72 -18.05 30.21 25.37
CA ARG A 72 -18.69 29.39 24.32
C ARG A 72 -17.69 28.88 23.29
N ARG A 73 -16.39 28.93 23.59
CA ARG A 73 -15.38 28.29 22.76
C ARG A 73 -15.36 26.81 23.12
N SER A 74 -16.14 26.09 22.32
CA SER A 74 -16.00 24.68 22.01
C SER A 74 -14.68 24.10 22.48
N SER A 75 -14.77 22.99 23.21
CA SER A 75 -13.74 21.95 23.22
C SER A 75 -13.57 21.45 21.78
N ARG A 76 -12.94 22.27 20.93
CA ARG A 76 -12.26 21.77 19.76
C ARG A 76 -11.15 20.94 20.38
N LEU A 77 -11.41 19.64 20.46
CA LEU A 77 -10.39 18.62 20.56
C LEU A 77 -9.23 19.16 19.73
N LEU A 78 -8.18 19.59 20.40
CA LEU A 78 -6.92 19.87 19.74
C LEU A 78 -6.55 18.49 19.23
N ASP A 79 -6.93 18.21 17.98
CA ASP A 79 -6.40 17.09 17.22
C ASP A 79 -4.92 17.40 17.13
N GLU A 80 -4.19 17.06 18.19
CA GLU A 80 -2.74 16.99 18.17
C GLU A 80 -2.42 16.17 16.94
N ASP A 81 -1.62 16.75 16.03
CA ASP A 81 -1.16 16.14 14.80
C ASP A 81 -0.18 14.99 15.11
N GLU A 82 -0.56 14.08 16.00
CA GLU A 82 0.17 12.87 16.22
C GLU A 82 0.10 12.02 14.94
N PRO A 83 1.23 11.47 14.50
CA PRO A 83 1.26 10.57 13.37
C PRO A 83 0.36 9.38 13.69
N VAL A 84 -0.73 9.24 12.93
CA VAL A 84 -1.63 8.09 13.07
C VAL A 84 -0.86 6.85 12.65
N THR A 85 -0.60 5.96 13.58
CA THR A 85 -0.02 4.64 13.29
C THR A 85 -1.05 3.80 12.56
N PRO A 86 -0.69 3.19 11.41
CA PRO A 86 -1.62 2.33 10.69
C PRO A 86 -1.99 1.11 11.54
N ILE A 87 -3.25 0.69 11.44
CA ILE A 87 -3.75 -0.53 12.08
C ILE A 87 -3.29 -1.72 11.23
N LEU A 88 -2.44 -2.58 11.80
CA LEU A 88 -1.85 -3.74 11.12
C LEU A 88 -2.35 -5.08 11.70
N ALA A 89 -3.54 -5.08 12.32
CA ALA A 89 -4.10 -6.27 12.98
C ALA A 89 -4.21 -7.47 12.02
N ASP A 90 -4.52 -7.20 10.75
CA ASP A 90 -4.91 -8.23 9.79
C ASP A 90 -3.72 -8.81 9.02
N VAL A 91 -2.51 -8.25 9.18
CA VAL A 91 -1.32 -8.63 8.39
C VAL A 91 -1.01 -10.12 8.52
N SER A 92 -1.08 -10.66 9.72
CA SER A 92 -0.82 -12.08 9.97
C SER A 92 -1.85 -13.00 9.31
N GLU A 93 -3.11 -12.58 9.26
CA GLU A 93 -4.18 -13.33 8.63
C GLU A 93 -4.01 -13.32 7.12
N VAL A 94 -3.69 -12.18 6.52
CA VAL A 94 -3.38 -12.06 5.09
C VAL A 94 -2.18 -12.93 4.72
N GLN A 95 -1.11 -12.93 5.51
CA GLN A 95 0.04 -13.80 5.24
C GLN A 95 -0.34 -15.29 5.30
N LYS A 96 -1.22 -15.67 6.23
CA LYS A 96 -1.71 -17.04 6.36
C LYS A 96 -2.57 -17.45 5.18
N THR A 97 -3.45 -16.59 4.69
CA THR A 97 -4.29 -16.90 3.51
C THR A 97 -3.45 -17.05 2.25
N LEU A 98 -2.48 -16.16 2.02
CA LEU A 98 -1.53 -16.27 0.90
C LEU A 98 -0.72 -17.57 0.96
N ALA A 99 -0.28 -17.99 2.16
CA ALA A 99 0.40 -19.26 2.35
C ALA A 99 -0.49 -20.46 2.00
N GLN A 100 -1.77 -20.43 2.38
CA GLN A 100 -2.72 -21.50 2.06
C GLN A 100 -3.00 -21.61 0.56
N VAL A 101 -3.11 -20.49 -0.15
CA VAL A 101 -3.26 -20.46 -1.62
C VAL A 101 -2.04 -21.11 -2.28
N ALA A 102 -0.83 -20.68 -1.90
CA ALA A 102 0.40 -21.25 -2.42
C ALA A 102 0.52 -22.75 -2.13
N GLN A 103 0.15 -23.19 -0.91
CA GLN A 103 0.18 -24.59 -0.50
C GLN A 103 -0.79 -25.44 -1.33
N ARG A 104 -2.03 -24.99 -1.53
CA ARG A 104 -3.01 -25.72 -2.34
C ARG A 104 -2.52 -25.88 -3.77
N HIS A 105 -2.05 -24.77 -4.38
CA HIS A 105 -1.47 -24.83 -5.71
C HIS A 105 -0.30 -25.81 -5.76
N PHE A 106 0.62 -25.76 -4.79
CA PHE A 106 1.77 -26.68 -4.75
C PHE A 106 1.38 -28.16 -4.69
N GLN A 107 0.30 -28.50 -3.98
CA GLN A 107 -0.18 -29.88 -3.87
C GLN A 107 -0.85 -30.38 -5.16
N GLU A 108 -1.54 -29.50 -5.87
CA GLU A 108 -2.24 -29.81 -7.12
C GLU A 108 -1.35 -29.71 -8.35
N TYR A 109 -0.32 -28.86 -8.28
CA TYR A 109 0.59 -28.60 -9.38
C TYR A 109 1.50 -29.81 -9.64
N GLN A 110 1.20 -30.54 -10.72
CA GLN A 110 2.06 -31.61 -11.17
C GLN A 110 3.25 -31.04 -11.96
N VAL A 111 4.44 -31.22 -11.39
CA VAL A 111 5.68 -30.94 -12.10
C VAL A 111 5.85 -31.96 -13.21
N LYS A 112 6.07 -31.48 -14.44
CA LYS A 112 6.48 -32.35 -15.55
C LYS A 112 7.96 -32.70 -15.39
N GLU A 113 8.23 -33.71 -14.56
CA GLU A 113 9.58 -34.16 -14.20
C GLU A 113 10.46 -34.39 -15.45
N VAL A 114 9.87 -34.96 -16.51
CA VAL A 114 10.56 -35.24 -17.77
C VAL A 114 11.00 -33.95 -18.47
N GLU A 115 10.16 -32.92 -18.52
CA GLU A 115 10.52 -31.62 -19.13
C GLU A 115 11.61 -30.91 -18.30
N THR A 116 11.50 -31.01 -16.97
CA THR A 116 12.48 -30.44 -16.04
C THR A 116 13.84 -31.12 -16.20
N LEU A 117 13.86 -32.45 -16.28
CA LEU A 117 15.07 -33.24 -16.50
C LEU A 117 15.67 -32.96 -17.88
N ALA A 118 14.84 -32.90 -18.93
CA ALA A 118 15.29 -32.59 -20.28
C ALA A 118 15.93 -31.20 -20.35
N SER A 119 15.30 -30.19 -19.74
CA SER A 119 15.83 -28.83 -19.66
C SER A 119 17.18 -28.79 -18.93
N PHE A 120 17.29 -29.48 -17.78
CA PHE A 120 18.55 -29.62 -17.06
C PHE A 120 19.65 -30.27 -17.91
N MET A 121 19.35 -31.39 -18.57
CA MET A 121 20.31 -32.09 -19.45
C MET A 121 20.76 -31.22 -20.62
N CYS A 122 19.86 -30.43 -21.22
CA CYS A 122 20.18 -29.48 -22.28
C CYS A 122 21.17 -28.41 -21.79
N VAL A 123 20.90 -27.80 -20.64
CA VAL A 123 21.78 -26.77 -20.04
C VAL A 123 23.15 -27.35 -19.71
N VAL A 124 23.21 -28.54 -19.10
CA VAL A 124 24.47 -29.21 -18.76
C VAL A 124 25.28 -29.55 -20.02
N LYS A 125 24.64 -30.12 -21.05
CA LYS A 125 25.29 -30.42 -22.32
C LYS A 125 25.82 -29.17 -23.01
N ALA A 126 25.04 -28.09 -23.05
CA ALA A 126 25.48 -26.82 -23.62
C ALA A 126 26.70 -26.25 -22.87
N LYS A 127 26.67 -26.27 -21.54
CA LYS A 127 27.78 -25.80 -20.69
C LYS A 127 29.06 -26.62 -20.87
N ALA A 128 28.94 -27.94 -21.02
CA ALA A 128 30.09 -28.81 -21.27
C ALA A 128 30.75 -28.52 -22.63
N ARG A 129 29.94 -28.28 -23.68
CA ARG A 129 30.42 -27.94 -25.01
C ARG A 129 31.08 -26.56 -25.10
N MET A 130 30.70 -25.60 -24.25
CA MET A 130 31.34 -24.28 -24.20
C MET A 130 32.67 -24.25 -23.43
N ARG A 131 33.01 -25.34 -22.72
CA ARG A 131 34.22 -25.43 -21.87
C ARG A 131 35.31 -26.35 -22.43
N GLY A 132 35.01 -27.11 -23.49
CA GLY A 132 35.98 -27.94 -24.21
C GLY A 132 36.36 -27.29 -25.52
#